data_AF-A0A958J0F6-F1
#
_entry.id   AF-A0A958J0F6-F1
#
_cell.length_a   1.000
_cell.length_b   1.000
_cell.length_c   1.000
_cell.angle_alpha   90.00
_cell.angle_beta   90.00
_cell.angle_gamma   90.00
#
_symmetry.space_group_name_H-M   'P 1'
#
loop_
_entity.id
_entity.type
_entity.pdbx_description
1 polymer ?
#
loop_
_entity_poly.entity_id
_entity_poly.type
_entity_poly.pdbx_seq_one_letter_code
_entity_poly.pdbx_strand_id
1 'polypeptide(L)'
;MQNRPDLSIDASPQEAGAWAQQMKHLGTEQIDTDTKTVEAEFAAGRLNSQDRNRFYQWVHNNWKNQIEQQITRVRQAFDSEIEMAIEQADFINNADENDQNRILNIGNDVPYNDKKATLRNGKTFLEKVIAYDEGAGIADSQLREMQRQKITSAETRLEMFKSKAASLNKEIAARPKPQKKPSTSQKLWLDGSQFCEITKKGEVWMSGNYVGFIEANGKIWAHGNRVGSLESNGDVWHNGNHVGTITAKGEVWKRGSQVGLITPKGEVWIGSSSRGTVEGIGDWRRAAIVYYFDFFK
;
A
#
# COMPACT_ATOMS: atom_id res chain seq x y z
N MET A 1 3.63 -53.86 -0.88
CA MET A 1 3.82 -52.43 -0.53
C MET A 1 2.49 -51.78 -0.16
N GLN A 2 2.03 -51.90 1.09
CA GLN A 2 0.75 -51.31 1.57
C GLN A 2 0.90 -49.93 2.24
N ASN A 3 2.11 -49.35 2.29
CA ASN A 3 2.41 -48.12 3.03
C ASN A 3 2.71 -46.93 2.11
N ARG A 4 1.81 -46.62 1.17
CA ARG A 4 1.93 -45.37 0.40
C ARG A 4 1.16 -44.26 1.13
N PRO A 5 1.81 -43.13 1.48
CA PRO A 5 1.11 -41.95 1.98
C PRO A 5 0.13 -41.41 0.94
N ASP A 6 -1.09 -41.09 1.33
CA ASP A 6 -2.01 -40.34 0.48
C ASP A 6 -1.70 -38.85 0.64
N LEU A 7 -1.28 -38.20 -0.46
CA LEU A 7 -0.91 -36.79 -0.42
C LEU A 7 -2.19 -35.94 -0.32
N SER A 8 -2.45 -35.41 0.87
CA SER A 8 -3.53 -34.45 1.11
C SER A 8 -3.14 -33.02 0.72
N ILE A 9 -4.11 -32.28 0.17
CA ILE A 9 -4.02 -30.83 -0.07
C ILE A 9 -4.03 -30.02 1.24
N ASP A 10 -4.52 -30.61 2.33
CA ASP A 10 -4.64 -29.96 3.64
C ASP A 10 -3.35 -30.06 4.47
N ALA A 11 -2.33 -30.77 3.98
CA ALA A 11 -1.06 -30.97 4.68
C ALA A 11 -0.39 -29.64 5.05
N SER A 12 0.20 -29.56 6.24
CA SER A 12 1.17 -28.52 6.56
C SER A 12 2.41 -28.63 5.67
N PRO A 13 3.21 -27.55 5.51
CA PRO A 13 4.48 -27.64 4.78
C PRO A 13 5.42 -28.72 5.33
N GLN A 14 5.44 -28.93 6.65
CA GLN A 14 6.24 -29.98 7.27
C GLN A 14 5.75 -31.39 6.89
N GLU A 15 4.44 -31.63 6.94
CA GLU A 15 3.85 -32.91 6.52
C GLU A 15 4.07 -33.16 5.03
N ALA A 16 3.90 -32.13 4.20
CA ALA A 16 4.19 -32.20 2.76
C ALA A 16 5.64 -32.61 2.49
N GLY A 17 6.61 -32.00 3.20
CA GLY A 17 8.02 -32.36 3.08
C GLY A 17 8.31 -33.80 3.52
N ALA A 18 7.75 -34.23 4.67
CA ALA A 18 7.92 -35.59 5.16
C ALA A 18 7.34 -36.64 4.19
N TRP A 19 6.15 -36.38 3.64
CA TRP A 19 5.53 -37.26 2.66
C TRP A 19 6.32 -37.30 1.36
N ALA A 20 6.80 -36.16 0.87
CA ALA A 20 7.63 -36.10 -0.33
C ALA A 20 8.94 -36.90 -0.16
N GLN A 21 9.60 -36.78 0.99
CA GLN A 21 10.79 -37.58 1.31
C GLN A 21 10.48 -39.08 1.37
N GLN A 22 9.37 -39.48 2.00
CA GLN A 22 8.95 -40.87 2.04
C GLN A 22 8.65 -41.41 0.63
N MET A 23 8.00 -40.61 -0.22
CA MET A 23 7.71 -40.97 -1.61
C MET A 23 8.99 -41.12 -2.43
N LYS A 24 9.99 -40.26 -2.21
CA LYS A 24 11.32 -40.40 -2.82
C LYS A 24 12.03 -41.67 -2.35
N HIS A 25 12.08 -41.93 -1.04
CA HIS A 25 12.68 -43.15 -0.50
C HIS A 25 12.04 -44.41 -1.07
N LEU A 26 10.71 -44.46 -1.12
CA LEU A 26 10.00 -45.57 -1.74
C LEU A 26 10.30 -45.64 -3.26
N GLY A 27 10.42 -44.48 -3.91
CA GLY A 27 10.51 -44.36 -5.36
C GLY A 27 11.87 -44.61 -5.97
N THR A 28 12.92 -44.48 -5.16
CA THR A 28 14.29 -44.77 -5.58
C THR A 28 14.86 -45.93 -4.77
N GLU A 29 15.00 -45.79 -3.46
CA GLU A 29 15.79 -46.71 -2.65
C GLU A 29 15.08 -48.06 -2.46
N GLN A 30 13.78 -48.05 -2.15
CA GLN A 30 13.02 -49.28 -1.97
C GLN A 30 12.81 -50.00 -3.31
N ILE A 31 12.48 -49.28 -4.37
CA ILE A 31 12.36 -49.86 -5.72
C ILE A 31 13.68 -50.50 -6.16
N ASP A 32 14.82 -49.83 -5.99
CA ASP A 32 16.12 -50.37 -6.39
C ASP A 32 16.44 -51.65 -5.60
N THR A 33 16.11 -51.67 -4.32
CA THR A 33 16.29 -52.84 -3.44
C THR A 33 15.42 -54.01 -3.88
N ASP A 34 14.13 -53.76 -4.12
CA ASP A 34 13.19 -54.79 -4.54
C ASP A 34 13.52 -55.30 -5.95
N THR A 35 13.96 -54.41 -6.85
CA THR A 35 14.42 -54.76 -8.19
C THR A 35 15.63 -55.68 -8.14
N LYS A 36 16.63 -55.36 -7.31
CA LYS A 36 17.81 -56.23 -7.10
C LYS A 36 17.41 -57.60 -6.55
N THR A 37 16.44 -57.65 -5.64
CA THR A 37 15.94 -58.90 -5.06
C THR A 37 15.26 -59.76 -6.13
N VAL A 38 14.38 -59.16 -6.95
CA VAL A 38 13.70 -59.84 -8.06
C VAL A 38 14.69 -60.38 -9.09
N GLU A 39 15.72 -59.59 -9.43
CA GLU A 39 16.79 -60.04 -10.34
C GLU A 39 17.59 -61.22 -9.78
N ALA A 40 17.92 -61.19 -8.48
CA ALA A 40 18.64 -62.27 -7.82
C ALA A 40 17.82 -63.59 -7.80
N GLU A 41 16.53 -63.51 -7.50
CA GLU A 41 15.62 -64.67 -7.50
C GLU A 41 15.38 -65.24 -8.90
N PHE A 42 15.32 -64.37 -9.92
CA PHE A 42 15.27 -64.79 -11.32
C PHE A 42 16.57 -65.49 -11.74
N ALA A 43 17.73 -64.93 -11.40
CA ALA A 43 19.03 -65.53 -11.70
C ALA A 43 19.23 -66.89 -10.98
N ALA A 44 18.66 -67.06 -9.80
CA ALA A 44 18.65 -68.31 -9.06
C ALA A 44 17.65 -69.36 -9.60
N GLY A 45 16.88 -69.03 -10.65
CA GLY A 45 15.87 -69.91 -11.25
C GLY A 45 14.62 -70.11 -10.38
N ARG A 46 14.46 -69.33 -9.30
CA ARG A 46 13.32 -69.41 -8.39
C ARG A 46 12.13 -68.57 -8.83
N LEU A 47 12.36 -67.62 -9.74
CA LEU A 47 11.34 -66.77 -10.35
C LEU A 47 11.32 -67.00 -11.87
N ASN A 48 10.13 -67.09 -12.48
CA ASN A 48 10.00 -67.18 -13.93
C ASN A 48 9.99 -65.78 -14.61
N SER A 49 10.12 -65.76 -15.94
CA SER A 49 10.17 -64.52 -16.71
C SER A 49 8.86 -63.73 -16.72
N GLN A 50 7.70 -64.41 -16.60
CA GLN A 50 6.39 -63.75 -16.53
C GLN A 50 6.24 -62.96 -15.24
N ASP A 51 6.60 -63.55 -14.10
CA ASP A 51 6.50 -62.90 -12.79
C ASP A 51 7.47 -61.72 -12.67
N ARG A 52 8.70 -61.88 -13.17
CA ARG A 52 9.67 -60.79 -13.30
C ARG A 52 9.11 -59.63 -14.13
N ASN A 53 8.58 -59.92 -15.32
CA ASN A 53 8.00 -58.88 -16.19
C ASN A 53 6.79 -58.21 -15.54
N ARG A 54 5.96 -58.98 -14.82
CA ARG A 54 4.82 -58.46 -14.07
C ARG A 54 5.25 -57.50 -12.97
N PHE A 55 6.32 -57.81 -12.24
CA PHE A 55 6.92 -56.90 -11.27
C PHE A 55 7.36 -55.59 -11.94
N TYR A 56 8.13 -55.66 -13.03
CA TYR A 56 8.61 -54.47 -13.72
C TYR A 56 7.48 -53.59 -14.26
N GLN A 57 6.48 -54.21 -14.92
CA GLN A 57 5.32 -53.47 -15.38
C GLN A 57 4.55 -52.83 -14.22
N TRP A 58 4.42 -53.53 -13.10
CA TRP A 58 3.74 -52.98 -11.94
C TRP A 58 4.51 -51.81 -11.31
N VAL A 59 5.81 -51.94 -11.08
CA VAL A 59 6.65 -50.88 -10.50
C VAL A 59 6.71 -49.66 -11.41
N HIS A 60 7.04 -49.85 -12.69
CA HIS A 60 7.30 -48.74 -13.60
C HIS A 60 6.02 -48.10 -14.13
N ASN A 61 5.03 -48.90 -14.54
CA ASN A 61 3.83 -48.37 -15.19
C ASN A 61 2.71 -48.00 -14.22
N ASN A 62 2.63 -48.65 -13.07
CA ASN A 62 1.56 -48.36 -12.11
C ASN A 62 2.09 -47.53 -10.94
N TRP A 63 3.11 -48.01 -10.25
CA TRP A 63 3.49 -47.43 -8.97
C TRP A 63 4.19 -46.07 -9.14
N LYS A 64 5.23 -45.97 -9.99
CA LYS A 64 5.95 -44.71 -10.23
C LYS A 64 5.05 -43.63 -10.85
N ASN A 65 4.30 -44.00 -11.89
CA ASN A 65 3.34 -43.11 -12.53
C ASN A 65 2.29 -42.57 -11.54
N GLN A 66 1.80 -43.39 -10.62
CA GLN A 66 0.83 -42.90 -9.64
C GLN A 66 1.44 -41.91 -8.65
N ILE A 67 2.71 -42.07 -8.24
CA ILE A 67 3.41 -41.11 -7.37
C ILE A 67 3.55 -39.77 -8.08
N GLU A 68 4.04 -39.78 -9.31
CA GLU A 68 4.20 -38.57 -10.13
C GLU A 68 2.85 -37.87 -10.34
N GLN A 69 1.78 -38.63 -10.58
CA GLN A 69 0.42 -38.10 -10.68
C GLN A 69 -0.06 -37.46 -9.38
N GLN A 70 0.19 -38.05 -8.22
CA GLN A 70 -0.23 -37.45 -6.94
C GLN A 70 0.52 -36.14 -6.66
N ILE A 71 1.84 -36.11 -6.86
CA ILE A 71 2.64 -34.89 -6.69
C ILE A 71 2.16 -33.81 -7.67
N THR A 72 1.97 -34.16 -8.94
CA THR A 72 1.46 -33.22 -9.95
C THR A 72 0.09 -32.67 -9.58
N ARG A 73 -0.82 -33.53 -9.13
CA ARG A 73 -2.19 -33.13 -8.77
C ARG A 73 -2.20 -32.16 -7.58
N VAL A 74 -1.36 -32.39 -6.57
CA VAL A 74 -1.26 -31.49 -5.41
C VAL A 74 -0.63 -30.15 -5.80
N ARG A 75 0.40 -30.14 -6.66
CA ARG A 75 0.98 -28.89 -7.20
C ARG A 75 -0.06 -28.07 -7.96
N GLN A 76 -0.76 -28.71 -8.89
CA GLN A 76 -1.80 -28.07 -9.69
C GLN A 76 -2.96 -27.52 -8.84
N ALA A 77 -3.27 -28.16 -7.71
CA ALA A 77 -4.29 -27.66 -6.79
C ALA A 77 -3.89 -26.34 -6.11
N PHE A 78 -2.59 -26.00 -6.08
CA PHE A 78 -2.06 -24.79 -5.45
C PHE A 78 -1.69 -23.69 -6.44
N ASP A 79 -1.53 -24.03 -7.72
CA ASP A 79 -1.03 -23.09 -8.74
C ASP A 79 -1.89 -21.82 -8.85
N SER A 80 -3.23 -21.93 -8.81
CA SER A 80 -4.11 -20.77 -8.90
C SER A 80 -3.96 -19.80 -7.72
N GLU A 81 -3.79 -20.32 -6.50
CA GLU A 81 -3.62 -19.50 -5.29
C GLU A 81 -2.24 -18.83 -5.26
N ILE A 82 -1.21 -19.54 -5.72
CA ILE A 82 0.13 -18.99 -5.87
C ILE A 82 0.12 -17.89 -6.93
N GLU A 83 -0.51 -18.12 -8.08
CA GLU A 83 -0.62 -17.14 -9.16
C GLU A 83 -1.35 -15.87 -8.69
N MET A 84 -2.50 -16.00 -8.04
CA MET A 84 -3.22 -14.86 -7.46
C MET A 84 -2.35 -14.07 -6.47
N ALA A 85 -1.58 -14.75 -5.62
CA ALA A 85 -0.68 -14.07 -4.70
C ALA A 85 0.49 -13.38 -5.41
N ILE A 86 1.00 -13.95 -6.50
CA ILE A 86 2.06 -13.34 -7.31
C ILE A 86 1.54 -12.10 -8.04
N GLU A 87 0.37 -12.16 -8.67
CA GLU A 87 -0.29 -11.00 -9.28
C GLU A 87 -0.55 -9.90 -8.25
N GLN A 88 -1.05 -10.30 -7.06
CA GLN A 88 -1.28 -9.37 -5.98
C GLN A 88 0.02 -8.75 -5.45
N ALA A 89 1.10 -9.53 -5.40
CA ALA A 89 2.42 -9.05 -5.02
C ALA A 89 2.98 -8.07 -6.05
N ASP A 90 2.83 -8.35 -7.35
CA ASP A 90 3.23 -7.44 -8.42
C ASP A 90 2.45 -6.12 -8.40
N PHE A 91 1.14 -6.18 -8.14
CA PHE A 91 0.33 -4.97 -7.99
C PHE A 91 0.82 -4.08 -6.85
N ILE A 92 1.20 -4.67 -5.71
CA ILE A 92 1.70 -3.92 -4.55
C ILE A 92 3.12 -3.42 -4.79
N ASN A 93 3.99 -4.27 -5.36
CA ASN A 93 5.39 -3.96 -5.64
C ASN A 93 5.58 -2.98 -6.81
N ASN A 94 4.55 -2.71 -7.60
CA ASN A 94 4.60 -1.70 -8.67
C ASN A 94 3.77 -0.45 -8.35
N ALA A 95 3.12 -0.39 -7.19
CA ALA A 95 2.31 0.77 -6.82
C ALA A 95 3.20 2.00 -6.53
N ASP A 96 2.81 3.15 -7.08
CA ASP A 96 3.45 4.43 -6.76
C ASP A 96 3.09 4.81 -5.31
N GLU A 97 4.14 5.11 -4.55
CA GLU A 97 4.09 5.46 -3.16
C GLU A 97 3.67 6.90 -2.87
N ASN A 98 3.53 7.72 -3.92
CA ASN A 98 3.11 9.11 -3.85
C ASN A 98 1.68 9.33 -4.37
N ASP A 99 1.10 8.32 -5.03
CA ASP A 99 -0.30 8.38 -5.50
C ASP A 99 -1.26 8.11 -4.33
N GLN A 100 -1.95 9.18 -3.90
CA GLN A 100 -2.93 9.13 -2.82
C GLN A 100 -4.03 8.08 -3.04
N ASN A 101 -4.50 7.91 -4.28
CA ASN A 101 -5.54 6.92 -4.59
C ASN A 101 -4.99 5.51 -4.45
N ARG A 102 -3.75 5.25 -4.89
CA ARG A 102 -3.09 3.94 -4.73
C ARG A 102 -2.88 3.61 -3.26
N ILE A 103 -2.40 4.57 -2.48
CA ILE A 103 -2.22 4.42 -1.03
C ILE A 103 -3.53 4.02 -0.37
N LEU A 104 -4.63 4.71 -0.65
CA LEU A 104 -5.93 4.41 -0.05
C LEU A 104 -6.50 3.07 -0.54
N ASN A 105 -6.37 2.75 -1.82
CA ASN A 105 -6.87 1.50 -2.41
C ASN A 105 -6.08 0.25 -1.98
N ILE A 106 -4.88 0.41 -1.41
CA ILE A 106 -4.07 -0.69 -0.87
C ILE A 106 -4.14 -0.72 0.65
N GLY A 107 -4.00 0.43 1.30
CA GLY A 107 -3.76 0.54 2.73
C GLY A 107 -5.00 0.71 3.61
N ASN A 108 -6.19 1.00 3.04
CA ASN A 108 -7.42 1.04 3.83
C ASN A 108 -7.83 -0.36 4.31
N ASP A 109 -8.54 -0.43 5.43
CA ASP A 109 -8.77 -1.69 6.17
C ASP A 109 -9.29 -2.84 5.32
N VAL A 110 -10.34 -2.63 4.51
CA VAL A 110 -10.91 -3.70 3.66
C VAL A 110 -9.90 -4.14 2.58
N PRO A 111 -9.41 -3.26 1.68
CA PRO A 111 -8.39 -3.66 0.71
C PRO A 111 -7.12 -4.26 1.32
N TYR A 112 -6.66 -3.73 2.46
CA TYR A 112 -5.48 -4.22 3.15
C TYR A 112 -5.69 -5.66 3.64
N ASN A 113 -6.82 -5.92 4.32
CA ASN A 113 -7.09 -7.24 4.88
C ASN A 113 -7.25 -8.29 3.79
N ASP A 114 -7.95 -7.97 2.69
CA ASP A 114 -8.13 -8.87 1.56
C ASP A 114 -6.77 -9.22 0.93
N LYS A 115 -5.95 -8.20 0.63
CA LYS A 115 -4.61 -8.40 0.06
C LYS A 115 -3.69 -9.18 0.98
N LYS A 116 -3.75 -8.91 2.28
CA LYS A 116 -2.97 -9.62 3.29
C LYS A 116 -3.37 -11.10 3.37
N ALA A 117 -4.65 -11.41 3.28
CA ALA A 117 -5.14 -12.78 3.24
C ALA A 117 -4.65 -13.50 1.98
N THR A 118 -4.78 -12.89 0.80
CA THR A 118 -4.29 -13.46 -0.47
C THR A 118 -2.79 -13.75 -0.42
N LEU A 119 -1.96 -12.78 0.00
CA LEU A 119 -0.51 -12.98 0.12
C LEU A 119 -0.17 -14.10 1.11
N ARG A 120 -0.82 -14.14 2.27
CA ARG A 120 -0.58 -15.17 3.29
C ARG A 120 -0.95 -16.57 2.80
N ASN A 121 -2.10 -16.70 2.14
CA ASN A 121 -2.58 -17.98 1.61
C ASN A 121 -1.63 -18.47 0.51
N GLY A 122 -1.34 -17.64 -0.49
CA GLY A 122 -0.43 -18.01 -1.57
C GLY A 122 0.99 -18.30 -1.09
N LYS A 123 1.49 -17.57 -0.08
CA LYS A 123 2.77 -17.90 0.57
C LYS A 123 2.73 -19.29 1.19
N THR A 124 1.68 -19.61 1.94
CA THR A 124 1.51 -20.92 2.58
C THR A 124 1.50 -22.03 1.54
N PHE A 125 0.76 -21.87 0.45
CA PHE A 125 0.72 -22.84 -0.64
C PHE A 125 2.06 -22.96 -1.37
N LEU A 126 2.74 -21.84 -1.60
CA LEU A 126 4.10 -21.83 -2.17
C LEU A 126 5.07 -22.62 -1.29
N GLU A 127 5.04 -22.47 0.03
CA GLU A 127 5.87 -23.26 0.95
C GLU A 127 5.58 -24.76 0.84
N LYS A 128 4.31 -25.15 0.67
CA LYS A 128 3.95 -26.56 0.47
C LYS A 128 4.54 -27.09 -0.84
N VAL A 129 4.40 -26.34 -1.93
CA VAL A 129 4.97 -26.73 -3.24
C VAL A 129 6.49 -26.86 -3.17
N ILE A 130 7.17 -25.93 -2.49
CA ILE A 130 8.61 -26.00 -2.28
C ILE A 130 9.00 -27.26 -1.51
N ALA A 131 8.29 -27.58 -0.43
CA ALA A 131 8.53 -28.79 0.34
C ALA A 131 8.33 -30.07 -0.50
N TYR A 132 7.31 -30.09 -1.38
CA TYR A 132 7.11 -31.18 -2.33
C TYR A 132 8.22 -31.27 -3.37
N ASP A 133 8.63 -30.13 -3.96
CA ASP A 133 9.68 -30.07 -4.97
C ASP A 133 11.04 -30.54 -4.38
N GLU A 134 11.40 -30.06 -3.19
CA GLU A 134 12.63 -30.47 -2.47
C GLU A 134 12.61 -31.96 -2.11
N GLY A 135 11.51 -32.44 -1.52
CA GLY A 135 11.39 -33.84 -1.12
C GLY A 135 11.39 -34.80 -2.32
N ALA A 136 10.85 -34.38 -3.47
CA ALA A 136 10.87 -35.14 -4.71
C ALA A 136 12.18 -34.99 -5.51
N GLY A 137 13.05 -34.04 -5.14
CA GLY A 137 14.29 -33.75 -5.87
C GLY A 137 14.08 -33.03 -7.21
N ILE A 138 13.00 -32.24 -7.34
CA ILE A 138 12.68 -31.45 -8.54
C ILE A 138 13.50 -30.15 -8.52
N ALA A 139 14.24 -29.87 -9.59
CA ALA A 139 15.14 -28.72 -9.71
C ALA A 139 14.42 -27.43 -10.15
N ASP A 140 13.49 -26.91 -9.34
CA ASP A 140 12.77 -25.64 -9.60
C ASP A 140 13.08 -24.55 -8.56
N SER A 141 14.18 -24.68 -7.82
CA SER A 141 14.47 -23.87 -6.63
C SER A 141 14.60 -22.37 -6.90
N GLN A 142 15.10 -21.97 -8.08
CA GLN A 142 15.28 -20.55 -8.42
C GLN A 142 13.96 -19.81 -8.66
N LEU A 143 13.02 -20.42 -9.39
CA LEU A 143 11.71 -19.81 -9.63
C LEU A 143 10.94 -19.66 -8.32
N ARG A 144 10.96 -20.71 -7.49
CA ARG A 144 10.28 -20.71 -6.20
C ARG A 144 10.84 -19.67 -5.24
N GLU A 145 12.16 -19.51 -5.21
CA GLU A 145 12.80 -18.48 -4.41
C GLU A 145 12.43 -17.06 -4.90
N MET A 146 12.39 -16.84 -6.21
CA MET A 146 11.93 -15.57 -6.78
C MET A 146 10.48 -15.25 -6.38
N GLN A 147 9.58 -16.24 -6.46
CA GLN A 147 8.19 -16.11 -6.04
C GLN A 147 8.09 -15.77 -4.54
N ARG A 148 8.85 -16.46 -3.70
CA ARG A 148 8.93 -16.23 -2.24
C ARG A 148 9.39 -14.80 -1.94
N GLN A 149 10.45 -14.34 -2.59
CA GLN A 149 10.99 -12.99 -2.41
C GLN A 149 9.98 -11.92 -2.83
N LYS A 150 9.30 -12.13 -3.97
CA LYS A 150 8.27 -11.22 -4.48
C LYS A 150 7.11 -11.05 -3.48
N ILE A 151 6.58 -12.15 -2.96
CA ILE A 151 5.52 -12.14 -1.94
C ILE A 151 6.00 -11.46 -0.65
N THR A 152 7.20 -11.81 -0.17
CA THR A 152 7.77 -11.24 1.07
C THR A 152 7.99 -9.71 0.95
N SER A 153 8.44 -9.24 -0.22
CA SER A 153 8.57 -7.80 -0.50
C SER A 153 7.20 -7.11 -0.49
N ALA A 154 6.18 -7.74 -1.08
CA ALA A 154 4.83 -7.19 -1.11
C ALA A 154 4.20 -7.13 0.28
N GLU A 155 4.40 -8.13 1.15
CA GLU A 155 3.96 -8.09 2.55
C GLU A 155 4.56 -6.87 3.28
N THR A 156 5.85 -6.61 3.08
CA THR A 156 6.54 -5.45 3.67
C THR A 156 5.95 -4.13 3.18
N ARG A 157 5.74 -3.99 1.86
CA ARG A 157 5.16 -2.78 1.27
C ARG A 157 3.69 -2.58 1.64
N LEU A 158 2.93 -3.66 1.83
CA LEU A 158 1.55 -3.59 2.26
C LEU A 158 1.41 -2.94 3.64
N GLU A 159 2.29 -3.28 4.59
CA GLU A 159 2.31 -2.62 5.92
C GLU A 159 2.69 -1.13 5.82
N MET A 160 3.61 -0.79 4.92
CA MET A 160 3.93 0.62 4.64
C MET A 160 2.71 1.39 4.10
N PHE A 161 2.00 0.84 3.12
CA PHE A 161 0.79 1.46 2.56
C PHE A 161 -0.30 1.64 3.61
N LYS A 162 -0.48 0.68 4.53
CA LYS A 162 -1.42 0.81 5.66
C LYS A 162 -1.10 2.01 6.54
N SER A 163 0.17 2.18 6.89
CA SER A 163 0.63 3.33 7.69
C SER A 163 0.41 4.67 6.97
N LYS A 164 0.72 4.73 5.66
CA LYS A 164 0.48 5.92 4.83
C LYS A 164 -1.01 6.24 4.71
N ALA A 165 -1.86 5.23 4.48
CA ALA A 165 -3.31 5.41 4.39
C ALA A 165 -3.90 5.94 5.70
N ALA A 166 -3.46 5.44 6.85
CA ALA A 166 -3.87 5.96 8.15
C ALA A 166 -3.53 7.45 8.32
N SER A 167 -2.34 7.87 7.87
CA SER A 167 -1.92 9.27 7.91
C SER A 167 -2.75 10.14 6.95
N LEU A 168 -2.96 9.67 5.72
CA LEU A 168 -3.74 10.39 4.71
C LEU A 168 -5.21 10.53 5.12
N ASN A 169 -5.81 9.50 5.71
CA ASN A 169 -7.17 9.57 6.23
C ASN A 169 -7.32 10.58 7.36
N LYS A 170 -6.32 10.70 8.25
CA LYS A 170 -6.30 11.76 9.27
C LYS A 170 -6.25 13.14 8.64
N GLU A 171 -5.45 13.31 7.59
CA GLU A 171 -5.37 14.58 6.86
C GLU A 171 -6.69 14.91 6.17
N ILE A 172 -7.31 13.95 5.47
CA ILE A 172 -8.61 14.10 4.82
C ILE A 172 -9.70 14.44 5.85
N ALA A 173 -9.72 13.76 7.00
CA ALA A 173 -10.67 14.04 8.08
C ALA A 173 -10.48 15.43 8.70
N ALA A 174 -9.25 15.95 8.70
CA ALA A 174 -8.95 17.30 9.13
C ALA A 174 -9.35 18.37 8.09
N ARG A 175 -9.65 17.98 6.84
CA ARG A 175 -10.07 18.94 5.80
C ARG A 175 -11.40 19.59 6.19
N PRO A 176 -11.49 20.93 6.14
CA PRO A 176 -12.74 21.64 6.35
C PRO A 176 -13.77 21.23 5.30
N LYS A 177 -14.93 20.75 5.74
CA LYS A 177 -16.05 20.47 4.83
C LYS A 177 -16.64 21.80 4.36
N PRO A 178 -16.99 21.95 3.07
CA PRO A 178 -17.68 23.16 2.60
C PRO A 178 -19.02 23.29 3.34
N GLN A 179 -19.21 24.41 4.06
CA GLN A 179 -20.44 24.71 4.80
C GLN A 179 -21.17 25.93 4.24
N LYS A 180 -22.46 26.05 4.58
CA LYS A 180 -23.33 27.15 4.19
C LYS A 180 -22.84 28.47 4.82
N LYS A 181 -22.81 29.55 4.03
CA LYS A 181 -22.28 30.87 4.39
C LYS A 181 -22.81 31.38 5.76
N PRO A 182 -21.95 31.61 6.78
CA PRO A 182 -22.38 32.08 8.10
C PRO A 182 -22.57 33.61 8.17
N SER A 183 -23.31 34.09 9.19
CA SER A 183 -23.74 35.49 9.36
C SER A 183 -22.73 36.41 10.07
N THR A 184 -21.62 35.87 10.60
CA THR A 184 -20.54 36.65 11.24
C THR A 184 -19.20 36.35 10.58
N SER A 185 -18.62 37.37 9.96
CA SER A 185 -17.44 37.26 9.12
C SER A 185 -16.63 38.56 9.13
N GLN A 186 -15.36 38.41 8.79
CA GLN A 186 -14.44 39.48 8.46
C GLN A 186 -14.57 39.77 6.95
N LYS A 187 -14.95 41.00 6.59
CA LYS A 187 -15.14 41.43 5.21
C LYS A 187 -13.92 42.21 4.74
N LEU A 188 -13.45 41.88 3.54
CA LEU A 188 -12.27 42.48 2.94
C LEU A 188 -12.70 43.28 1.72
N TRP A 189 -12.35 44.55 1.72
CA TRP A 189 -12.67 45.53 0.69
C TRP A 189 -11.40 46.00 0.01
N LEU A 190 -11.36 45.95 -1.32
CA LEU A 190 -10.24 46.47 -2.12
C LEU A 190 -10.79 47.49 -3.11
N ASP A 191 -10.19 48.66 -3.17
CA ASP A 191 -10.58 49.80 -4.01
C ASP A 191 -12.10 50.09 -3.95
N GLY A 192 -12.67 50.02 -2.74
CA GLY A 192 -14.09 50.29 -2.46
C GLY A 192 -15.05 49.13 -2.73
N SER A 193 -14.58 47.97 -3.19
CA SER A 193 -15.42 46.80 -3.47
C SER A 193 -15.11 45.63 -2.53
N GLN A 194 -16.15 44.99 -1.97
CA GLN A 194 -15.97 43.76 -1.20
C GLN A 194 -15.58 42.63 -2.16
N PHE A 195 -14.38 42.08 -2.00
CA PHE A 195 -13.89 40.98 -2.85
C PHE A 195 -13.79 39.66 -2.09
N CYS A 196 -13.64 39.72 -0.76
CA CYS A 196 -13.45 38.54 0.07
C CYS A 196 -14.20 38.63 1.39
N GLU A 197 -14.55 37.47 1.93
CA GLU A 197 -15.16 37.30 3.24
C GLU A 197 -14.50 36.10 3.94
N ILE A 198 -13.96 36.32 5.14
CA ILE A 198 -13.34 35.29 5.96
C ILE A 198 -14.26 35.02 7.15
N THR A 199 -14.80 33.81 7.26
CA THR A 199 -15.71 33.48 8.36
C THR A 199 -14.96 33.33 9.67
N LYS A 200 -15.65 33.41 10.82
CA LYS A 200 -15.01 33.20 12.14
C LYS A 200 -14.22 31.87 12.20
N LYS A 201 -14.74 30.82 11.56
CA LYS A 201 -14.08 29.52 11.47
C LYS A 201 -12.82 29.54 10.62
N GLY A 202 -12.70 30.49 9.68
CA GLY A 202 -11.56 30.63 8.77
C GLY A 202 -11.89 30.35 7.31
N GLU A 203 -13.15 30.12 6.94
CA GLU A 203 -13.53 29.86 5.54
C GLU A 203 -13.35 31.13 4.73
N VAL A 204 -12.71 31.00 3.58
CA VAL A 204 -12.40 32.11 2.68
C VAL A 204 -13.34 32.02 1.49
N TRP A 205 -14.13 33.08 1.31
CA TRP A 205 -15.11 33.22 0.24
C TRP A 205 -14.74 34.40 -0.64
N MET A 206 -14.55 34.18 -1.94
CA MET A 206 -14.27 35.23 -2.92
C MET A 206 -15.38 35.26 -3.97
N SER A 207 -15.94 36.45 -4.21
CA SER A 207 -17.07 36.65 -5.14
C SER A 207 -18.22 35.64 -4.93
N GLY A 208 -18.50 35.27 -3.67
CA GLY A 208 -19.56 34.32 -3.31
C GLY A 208 -19.19 32.84 -3.40
N ASN A 209 -17.99 32.49 -3.87
CA ASN A 209 -17.51 31.11 -3.97
C ASN A 209 -16.56 30.76 -2.82
N TYR A 210 -16.69 29.55 -2.27
CA TYR A 210 -15.71 29.01 -1.33
C TYR A 210 -14.41 28.71 -2.07
N VAL A 211 -13.32 29.38 -1.69
CA VAL A 211 -12.00 29.21 -2.32
C VAL A 211 -10.98 28.53 -1.40
N GLY A 212 -11.23 28.51 -0.09
CA GLY A 212 -10.35 27.82 0.84
C GLY A 212 -10.64 28.10 2.31
N PHE A 213 -9.65 27.82 3.15
CA PHE A 213 -9.79 27.89 4.61
C PHE A 213 -8.46 28.18 5.30
N ILE A 214 -8.48 29.04 6.31
CA ILE A 214 -7.34 29.35 7.16
C ILE A 214 -7.68 28.92 8.59
N GLU A 215 -7.05 27.84 9.07
CA GLU A 215 -7.27 27.29 10.41
C GLU A 215 -6.90 28.31 11.52
N ALA A 216 -7.40 28.08 12.74
CA ALA A 216 -7.03 28.90 13.91
C ALA A 216 -5.55 28.75 14.29
N ASN A 217 -4.94 27.61 14.00
CA ASN A 217 -3.50 27.37 14.15
C ASN A 217 -2.67 27.92 12.97
N GLY A 218 -3.31 28.55 11.98
CA GLY A 218 -2.65 29.15 10.84
C GLY A 218 -2.40 28.26 9.62
N LYS A 219 -2.78 26.97 9.62
CA LYS A 219 -2.72 26.16 8.37
C LYS A 219 -3.64 26.73 7.28
N ILE A 220 -3.13 26.79 6.05
CA ILE A 220 -3.82 27.37 4.90
C ILE A 220 -4.16 26.27 3.90
N TRP A 221 -5.44 26.19 3.53
CA TRP A 221 -6.00 25.23 2.58
C TRP A 221 -6.65 25.95 1.41
N ALA A 222 -6.29 25.59 0.18
CA ALA A 222 -6.92 26.10 -1.03
C ALA A 222 -7.26 24.94 -1.95
N HIS A 223 -8.43 24.98 -2.60
CA HIS A 223 -8.93 23.91 -3.48
C HIS A 223 -8.84 22.49 -2.88
N GLY A 224 -9.03 22.36 -1.55
CA GLY A 224 -9.00 21.08 -0.84
C GLY A 224 -7.61 20.53 -0.47
N ASN A 225 -6.53 21.26 -0.77
CA ASN A 225 -5.14 20.88 -0.43
C ASN A 225 -4.53 21.86 0.57
N ARG A 226 -3.65 21.37 1.45
CA ARG A 226 -2.85 22.25 2.30
C ARG A 226 -1.77 22.90 1.46
N VAL A 227 -1.85 24.21 1.30
CA VAL A 227 -0.93 25.00 0.46
C VAL A 227 0.08 25.79 1.28
N GLY A 228 -0.18 26.01 2.58
CA GLY A 228 0.73 26.78 3.40
C GLY A 228 0.43 26.79 4.90
N SER A 229 1.14 27.67 5.60
CA SER A 229 0.87 28.02 6.99
C SER A 229 1.27 29.46 7.31
N LEU A 230 0.56 30.02 8.29
CA LEU A 230 0.90 31.22 9.03
C LEU A 230 1.29 30.80 10.45
N GLU A 231 2.56 30.95 10.79
CA GLU A 231 3.07 30.58 12.09
C GLU A 231 2.76 31.67 13.14
N SER A 232 2.77 31.30 14.43
CA SER A 232 2.43 32.22 15.52
C SER A 232 3.38 33.42 15.64
N ASN A 233 4.64 33.26 15.19
CA ASN A 233 5.65 34.31 15.11
C ASN A 233 5.45 35.25 13.91
N GLY A 234 4.47 34.96 13.03
CA GLY A 234 4.16 35.76 11.85
C GLY A 234 4.77 35.24 10.55
N ASP A 235 5.60 34.19 10.56
CA ASP A 235 6.17 33.63 9.34
C ASP A 235 5.10 32.97 8.47
N VAL A 236 5.23 33.15 7.16
CA VAL A 236 4.31 32.64 6.16
C VAL A 236 5.05 31.66 5.25
N TRP A 237 4.53 30.45 5.16
CA TRP A 237 5.08 29.36 4.35
C TRP A 237 4.11 28.95 3.25
N HIS A 238 4.63 28.69 2.05
CA HIS A 238 3.86 28.16 0.92
C HIS A 238 4.61 26.99 0.29
N ASN A 239 3.96 25.82 0.22
CA ASN A 239 4.55 24.56 -0.27
C ASN A 239 5.97 24.29 0.30
N GLY A 240 6.15 24.51 1.60
CA GLY A 240 7.41 24.27 2.31
C GLY A 240 8.46 25.39 2.19
N ASN A 241 8.19 26.48 1.47
CA ASN A 241 9.10 27.61 1.32
C ASN A 241 8.65 28.81 2.15
N HIS A 242 9.58 29.49 2.81
CA HIS A 242 9.30 30.77 3.47
C HIS A 242 9.04 31.83 2.41
N VAL A 243 7.85 32.44 2.45
CA VAL A 243 7.42 33.42 1.44
C VAL A 243 7.25 34.82 1.99
N GLY A 244 7.24 34.97 3.32
CA GLY A 244 7.17 36.27 3.96
C GLY A 244 6.91 36.20 5.46
N THR A 245 6.75 37.38 6.06
CA THR A 245 6.49 37.53 7.49
C THR A 245 5.47 38.65 7.70
N ILE A 246 4.53 38.45 8.63
CA ILE A 246 3.55 39.43 9.08
C ILE A 246 3.92 39.83 10.51
N THR A 247 4.36 41.07 10.73
CA THR A 247 4.78 41.53 12.05
C THR A 247 3.58 41.82 12.95
N ALA A 248 3.76 41.81 14.27
CA ALA A 248 2.68 42.15 15.21
C ALA A 248 2.11 43.58 15.01
N LYS A 249 2.86 44.47 14.34
CA LYS A 249 2.43 45.84 14.00
C LYS A 249 1.59 45.91 12.71
N GLY A 250 1.44 44.80 12.00
CA GLY A 250 0.68 44.73 10.77
C GLY A 250 1.50 44.78 9.49
N GLU A 251 2.82 44.94 9.57
CA GLU A 251 3.68 45.08 8.40
C GLU A 251 3.82 43.72 7.71
N VAL A 252 3.69 43.72 6.39
CA VAL A 252 3.79 42.50 5.58
C VAL A 252 5.06 42.58 4.75
N TRP A 253 5.95 41.62 4.98
CA TRP A 253 7.25 41.52 4.32
C TRP A 253 7.29 40.32 3.38
N LYS A 254 7.78 40.51 2.17
CA LYS A 254 8.07 39.43 1.20
C LYS A 254 9.46 39.62 0.64
N ARG A 255 10.27 38.55 0.62
CA ARG A 255 11.63 38.56 0.03
C ARG A 255 12.48 39.76 0.49
N GLY A 256 12.40 40.11 1.77
CA GLY A 256 13.17 41.21 2.37
C GLY A 256 12.64 42.62 2.12
N SER A 257 11.51 42.80 1.43
CA SER A 257 10.87 44.11 1.23
C SER A 257 9.49 44.17 1.87
N GLN A 258 9.15 45.31 2.46
CA GLN A 258 7.80 45.56 2.94
C GLN A 258 6.87 45.78 1.73
N VAL A 259 5.87 44.91 1.60
CA VAL A 259 4.90 44.95 0.48
C VAL A 259 3.55 45.53 0.90
N GLY A 260 3.31 45.67 2.21
CA GLY A 260 2.11 46.34 2.71
C GLY A 260 2.03 46.45 4.22
N LEU A 261 0.88 46.90 4.68
CA LEU A 261 0.54 47.10 6.09
C LEU A 261 -0.97 46.88 6.27
N ILE A 262 -1.36 46.14 7.31
CA ILE A 262 -2.73 46.14 7.83
C ILE A 262 -2.71 46.77 9.22
N THR A 263 -3.33 47.93 9.37
CA THR A 263 -3.37 48.60 10.66
C THR A 263 -4.32 47.88 11.62
N PRO A 264 -4.16 48.02 12.95
CA PRO A 264 -5.12 47.49 13.92
C PRO A 264 -6.56 48.00 13.75
N LYS A 265 -6.75 49.13 13.06
CA LYS A 265 -8.07 49.68 12.70
C LYS A 265 -8.68 49.04 11.44
N GLY A 266 -7.97 48.10 10.82
CA GLY A 266 -8.40 47.40 9.62
C GLY A 266 -8.07 48.13 8.32
N GLU A 267 -7.28 49.21 8.33
CA GLU A 267 -6.87 49.87 7.09
C GLU A 267 -5.76 49.08 6.39
N VAL A 268 -5.87 48.89 5.07
CA VAL A 268 -4.97 48.06 4.27
C VAL A 268 -4.20 48.94 3.28
N TRP A 269 -2.88 48.95 3.43
CA TRP A 269 -1.94 49.72 2.62
C TRP A 269 -1.16 48.82 1.68
N ILE A 270 -1.31 49.04 0.38
CA ILE A 270 -0.58 48.30 -0.65
C ILE A 270 0.40 49.27 -1.30
N GLY A 271 1.69 49.04 -1.10
CA GLY A 271 2.72 50.04 -1.43
C GLY A 271 2.57 51.30 -0.55
N SER A 272 2.50 52.47 -1.17
CA SER A 272 2.43 53.78 -0.48
C SER A 272 1.01 54.34 -0.33
N SER A 273 -0.02 53.56 -0.66
CA SER A 273 -1.41 54.03 -0.62
C SER A 273 -2.33 53.08 0.14
N SER A 274 -3.26 53.67 0.89
CA SER A 274 -4.41 52.96 1.45
C SER A 274 -5.32 52.53 0.30
N ARG A 275 -5.53 51.22 0.16
CA ARG A 275 -6.30 50.62 -0.95
C ARG A 275 -7.42 49.71 -0.47
N GLY A 276 -7.50 49.41 0.81
CA GLY A 276 -8.53 48.51 1.29
C GLY A 276 -8.85 48.67 2.76
N THR A 277 -9.91 47.97 3.16
CA THR A 277 -10.33 47.89 4.56
C THR A 277 -10.69 46.45 4.93
N VAL A 278 -10.51 46.15 6.21
CA VAL A 278 -10.90 44.91 6.87
C VAL A 278 -11.92 45.28 7.93
N GLU A 279 -13.14 44.78 7.76
CA GLU A 279 -14.25 45.05 8.66
C GLU A 279 -14.72 43.75 9.33
N GLY A 280 -15.40 43.87 10.46
CA GLY A 280 -15.94 42.72 11.19
C GLY A 280 -14.95 42.08 12.17
N ILE A 281 -15.34 40.92 12.70
CA ILE A 281 -14.62 40.25 13.80
C ILE A 281 -13.81 39.08 13.24
N GLY A 282 -12.49 39.15 13.34
CA GLY A 282 -11.58 38.10 12.89
C GLY A 282 -10.11 38.43 13.15
N ASP A 283 -9.24 37.42 13.03
CA ASP A 283 -7.78 37.63 13.07
C ASP A 283 -7.35 38.37 11.80
N TRP A 284 -6.93 39.63 11.93
CA TRP A 284 -6.50 40.48 10.82
C TRP A 284 -5.31 39.88 10.05
N ARG A 285 -4.52 38.97 10.64
CA ARG A 285 -3.43 38.28 9.94
C ARG A 285 -3.97 37.35 8.85
N ARG A 286 -5.18 36.81 9.01
CA ARG A 286 -5.86 36.05 7.94
C ARG A 286 -6.20 36.94 6.76
N ALA A 287 -6.56 38.19 7.01
CA ALA A 287 -6.75 39.15 5.94
C ALA A 287 -5.43 39.47 5.23
N ALA A 288 -4.32 39.57 5.95
CA ALA A 288 -3.00 39.74 5.34
C ALA A 288 -2.63 38.57 4.42
N ILE A 289 -2.95 37.33 4.81
CA ILE A 289 -2.81 36.16 3.92
C ILE A 289 -3.57 36.37 2.62
N VAL A 290 -4.83 36.81 2.67
CA VAL A 290 -5.66 37.00 1.46
C VAL A 290 -5.19 38.17 0.59
N TYR A 291 -4.86 39.33 1.17
CA TYR A 291 -4.45 40.52 0.41
C TYR A 291 -3.10 40.35 -0.25
N TYR A 292 -2.14 39.84 0.51
CA TYR A 292 -0.74 39.92 0.10
C TYR A 292 -0.22 38.60 -0.40
N PHE A 293 -0.76 37.45 0.00
CA PHE A 293 -0.22 36.16 -0.39
C PHE A 293 -1.18 35.42 -1.32
N ASP A 294 -0.69 34.99 -2.48
CA ASP A 294 -1.51 34.49 -3.59
C ASP A 294 -1.98 33.04 -3.38
N PHE A 295 -2.46 32.68 -2.18
CA PHE A 295 -2.89 31.32 -1.83
C PHE A 295 -4.24 30.91 -2.44
N PHE A 296 -5.10 31.88 -2.79
CA PHE A 296 -6.49 31.67 -3.19
C PHE A 296 -6.85 32.25 -4.57
N LYS A 297 -5.84 32.61 -5.37
CA LYS A 297 -6.00 33.12 -6.73
C LYS A 297 -5.99 31.98 -7.75
#